data_AF-A0A4Q9VEQ9-F1
#
_entry.id   AF-A0A4Q9VEQ9-F1
#
_cell.length_a   1.000
_cell.length_b   1.000
_cell.length_c   1.000
_cell.angle_alpha   90.00
_cell.angle_beta   90.00
_cell.angle_gamma   90.00
#
_symmetry.space_group_name_H-M   'P 1'
#
loop_
_entity.id
_entity.type
_entity.pdbx_description
1 polymer ?
#
loop_
_entity_poly.entity_id
_entity_poly.type
_entity_poly.pdbx_seq_one_letter_code
_entity_poly.pdbx_strand_id
1 'polypeptide(L)'
;MPAVQQAVLDVAIQGKATLKDASNNFVVLASDTAITVEQFRQKLGTVTQETQIGWLANAGKYFIGIFQKGGEVFVGFVTGIIPTLVVLMTAFYALTGMVGEERVHGIARSAGKTALTRYTILPVLSVFFLTNPMCYTFGSFLEEKHKPAFYDAAVSYVHPPLGLFPHVNPGEYFVWGGVLVALLELEKKGTVATGYHVQVAIWYAIVGLVVILFKGILTERITAIMARRQGIEL
;
A
#
# COMPACT_ATOMS: atom_id res chain seq x y z
N MET A 1 3.64 -15.63 -22.49
CA MET A 1 2.48 -14.73 -22.65
C MET A 1 1.23 -15.36 -23.30
N PRO A 2 1.26 -16.43 -24.13
CA PRO A 2 0.02 -16.93 -24.77
C PRO A 2 -0.89 -17.79 -23.86
N ALA A 3 -0.33 -18.50 -22.87
CA ALA A 3 -1.10 -19.44 -22.03
C ALA A 3 -2.11 -18.77 -21.08
N VAL A 4 -1.83 -17.56 -20.59
CA VAL A 4 -2.71 -16.85 -19.65
C VAL A 4 -3.92 -16.25 -20.35
N GLN A 5 -3.75 -15.76 -21.57
CA GLN A 5 -4.84 -15.18 -22.36
C GLN A 5 -5.80 -16.27 -22.86
N GLN A 6 -5.28 -17.46 -23.14
CA GLN A 6 -6.06 -18.64 -23.50
C GLN A 6 -6.86 -19.16 -22.30
N ALA A 7 -6.28 -19.22 -21.10
CA ALA A 7 -7.00 -19.59 -19.88
C ALA A 7 -8.15 -18.61 -19.54
N VAL A 8 -7.97 -17.30 -19.76
CA VAL A 8 -9.03 -16.30 -19.54
C VAL A 8 -10.13 -16.42 -20.59
N LEU A 9 -9.79 -16.69 -21.86
CA LEU A 9 -10.78 -16.97 -22.90
C LEU A 9 -11.56 -18.26 -22.61
N ASP A 10 -10.87 -19.32 -22.20
CA ASP A 10 -11.49 -20.62 -21.89
C ASP A 10 -12.43 -20.51 -20.69
N VAL A 11 -12.08 -19.71 -19.67
CA VAL A 11 -12.96 -19.40 -18.53
C VAL A 11 -14.17 -18.57 -18.95
N ALA A 12 -13.99 -17.58 -19.84
CA ALA A 12 -15.11 -16.79 -20.35
C ALA A 12 -16.06 -17.62 -21.24
N ILE A 13 -15.51 -18.53 -22.05
CA ILE A 13 -16.27 -19.45 -22.90
C ILE A 13 -16.98 -20.50 -22.05
N GLN A 14 -16.31 -21.08 -21.04
CA GLN A 14 -16.96 -22.00 -20.09
C GLN A 14 -18.03 -21.30 -19.26
N GLY A 15 -17.80 -20.07 -18.81
CA GLY A 15 -18.82 -19.27 -18.10
C GLY A 15 -20.05 -19.01 -18.96
N LYS A 16 -19.87 -18.69 -20.24
CA LYS A 16 -20.97 -18.46 -21.18
C LYS A 16 -21.68 -19.76 -21.57
N ALA A 17 -20.95 -20.86 -21.72
CA ALA A 17 -21.53 -22.19 -21.97
C ALA A 17 -22.33 -22.70 -20.77
N THR A 18 -21.81 -22.52 -19.55
CA THR A 18 -22.49 -22.94 -18.30
C THR A 18 -23.74 -22.11 -18.03
N LEU A 19 -23.74 -20.81 -18.37
CA LEU A 19 -24.96 -19.97 -18.31
C LEU A 19 -25.98 -20.37 -19.37
N LYS A 20 -25.53 -20.76 -20.57
CA LYS A 20 -26.40 -21.24 -21.64
C LYS A 20 -26.96 -22.63 -21.34
N ASP A 21 -26.20 -23.50 -20.68
CA ASP A 21 -26.63 -24.81 -20.20
C ASP A 21 -27.54 -24.70 -18.97
N ALA A 22 -27.31 -23.75 -18.07
CA ALA A 22 -28.22 -23.44 -16.97
C ALA A 22 -29.55 -22.88 -17.50
N SER A 23 -29.50 -21.99 -18.50
CA SER A 23 -30.68 -21.48 -19.20
C SER A 23 -31.41 -22.56 -19.98
N ASN A 24 -30.70 -23.42 -20.72
CA ASN A 24 -31.30 -24.53 -21.46
C ASN A 24 -31.88 -25.57 -20.50
N ASN A 25 -31.22 -25.87 -19.38
CA ASN A 25 -31.75 -26.79 -18.37
C ASN A 25 -33.01 -26.22 -17.69
N PHE A 26 -33.07 -24.91 -17.44
CA PHE A 26 -34.31 -24.27 -16.96
C PHE A 26 -35.44 -24.31 -17.99
N VAL A 27 -35.13 -24.15 -19.29
CA VAL A 27 -36.10 -24.25 -20.38
C VAL A 27 -36.56 -25.71 -20.60
N VAL A 28 -35.65 -26.68 -20.50
CA VAL A 28 -35.93 -28.13 -20.58
C VAL A 28 -36.78 -28.60 -19.40
N LEU A 29 -36.57 -28.03 -18.21
CA LEU A 29 -37.42 -28.29 -17.03
C LEU A 29 -38.83 -27.71 -17.15
N ALA A 30 -39.05 -26.73 -18.04
CA ALA A 30 -40.35 -26.10 -18.26
C ALA A 30 -41.11 -26.65 -19.47
N SER A 31 -40.50 -27.51 -20.30
CA SER A 31 -41.06 -27.95 -21.58
C SER A 31 -41.34 -29.46 -21.71
N ASP A 32 -41.09 -30.25 -20.67
CA ASP A 32 -41.32 -31.71 -20.72
C ASP A 32 -42.48 -32.13 -19.80
N THR A 33 -43.66 -32.32 -20.38
CA THR A 33 -44.93 -32.64 -19.71
C THR A 33 -45.01 -34.10 -19.22
N ALA A 34 -43.90 -34.70 -18.79
CA ALA A 34 -43.84 -36.11 -18.42
C ALA A 34 -42.87 -36.43 -17.26
N ILE A 35 -42.60 -35.49 -16.36
CA ILE A 35 -41.84 -35.78 -15.13
C ILE A 35 -42.83 -36.11 -14.00
N THR A 36 -42.74 -37.34 -13.46
CA THR A 36 -43.50 -37.72 -12.26
C THR A 36 -42.97 -36.99 -11.02
N VAL A 37 -43.85 -36.70 -10.05
CA VAL A 37 -43.55 -35.88 -8.86
C VAL A 37 -42.34 -36.41 -8.08
N GLU A 38 -42.16 -37.72 -8.05
CA GLU A 38 -41.06 -38.43 -7.40
C GLU A 38 -39.72 -38.20 -8.12
N GLN A 39 -39.70 -38.21 -9.45
CA GLN A 39 -38.50 -37.91 -10.26
C GLN A 39 -38.12 -36.43 -10.17
N PHE A 40 -39.09 -35.54 -10.05
CA PHE A 40 -38.86 -34.11 -9.81
C PHE A 40 -38.29 -33.86 -8.40
N ARG A 41 -38.83 -34.54 -7.38
CA ARG A 41 -38.34 -34.47 -5.99
C ARG A 41 -36.91 -35.00 -5.86
N GLN A 42 -36.58 -36.06 -6.59
CA GLN A 42 -35.24 -36.64 -6.60
C GLN A 42 -34.22 -35.72 -7.28
N LYS A 43 -34.58 -35.08 -8.41
CA LYS A 43 -33.75 -34.07 -9.08
C LYS A 43 -33.61 -32.78 -8.27
N LEU A 44 -34.63 -32.36 -7.52
CA LEU A 44 -34.55 -31.21 -6.61
C LEU A 44 -33.56 -31.45 -5.46
N GLY A 45 -33.52 -32.67 -4.90
CA GLY A 45 -32.59 -33.03 -3.83
C GLY A 45 -31.12 -33.00 -4.25
N THR A 46 -30.82 -33.42 -5.47
CA THR A 46 -29.45 -33.42 -6.01
C THR A 46 -29.00 -32.03 -6.48
N VAL A 47 -29.89 -31.25 -7.11
CA VAL A 47 -29.58 -29.88 -7.57
C VAL A 47 -29.31 -28.95 -6.39
N THR A 48 -30.04 -29.09 -5.27
CA THR A 48 -29.83 -28.23 -4.09
C THR A 48 -28.47 -28.49 -3.42
N GLN A 49 -28.00 -29.74 -3.39
CA GLN A 49 -26.67 -30.08 -2.86
C GLN A 49 -25.52 -29.70 -3.80
N GLU A 50 -25.63 -29.94 -5.10
CA GLU A 50 -24.60 -29.52 -6.07
C GLU A 50 -24.48 -28.00 -6.13
N THR A 51 -25.59 -27.27 -6.00
CA THR A 51 -25.57 -25.80 -5.95
C THR A 51 -24.97 -25.32 -4.63
N GLN A 52 -25.24 -26.00 -3.49
CA GLN A 52 -24.68 -25.65 -2.18
C GLN A 52 -23.16 -25.89 -2.07
N ILE A 53 -22.68 -27.00 -2.63
CA ILE A 53 -21.24 -27.29 -2.71
C ILE A 53 -20.59 -26.42 -3.80
N GLY A 54 -21.32 -26.09 -4.87
CA GLY A 54 -20.86 -25.24 -5.97
C GLY A 54 -20.56 -23.80 -5.55
N TRP A 55 -21.42 -23.15 -4.77
CA TRP A 55 -21.14 -21.79 -4.29
C TRP A 55 -20.00 -21.77 -3.26
N LEU A 56 -19.89 -22.78 -2.39
CA LEU A 56 -18.76 -22.93 -1.46
C LEU A 56 -17.45 -23.19 -2.18
N ALA A 57 -17.45 -24.05 -3.21
CA ALA A 57 -16.29 -24.33 -4.04
C ALA A 57 -15.86 -23.10 -4.84
N ASN A 58 -16.82 -22.33 -5.38
CA ASN A 58 -16.53 -21.07 -6.07
C ASN A 58 -16.00 -20.02 -5.10
N ALA A 59 -16.61 -19.87 -3.92
CA ALA A 59 -16.12 -18.99 -2.87
C ALA A 59 -14.69 -19.36 -2.45
N GLY A 60 -14.40 -20.65 -2.28
CA GLY A 60 -13.05 -21.15 -2.00
C GLY A 60 -12.05 -20.86 -3.12
N LYS A 61 -12.44 -21.02 -4.40
CA LYS A 61 -11.62 -20.68 -5.56
C LYS A 61 -11.32 -19.18 -5.63
N TYR A 62 -12.31 -18.32 -5.41
CA TYR A 62 -12.10 -16.87 -5.36
C TYR A 62 -11.23 -16.47 -4.17
N PHE A 63 -11.46 -17.07 -3.00
CA PHE A 63 -10.66 -16.84 -1.80
C PHE A 63 -9.19 -17.17 -2.08
N ILE A 64 -8.88 -18.38 -2.53
CA ILE A 64 -7.48 -18.77 -2.81
C ILE A 64 -6.89 -18.00 -4.00
N GLY A 65 -7.72 -17.65 -4.99
CA GLY A 65 -7.30 -16.83 -6.13
C GLY A 65 -6.79 -15.45 -5.71
N ILE A 66 -7.40 -14.82 -4.70
CA ILE A 66 -6.92 -13.54 -4.15
C ILE A 66 -5.52 -13.71 -3.54
N PHE A 67 -5.28 -14.77 -2.76
CA PHE A 67 -3.96 -15.03 -2.17
C PHE A 67 -2.91 -15.38 -3.23
N GLN A 68 -3.27 -16.16 -4.25
CA GLN A 68 -2.37 -16.45 -5.37
C GLN A 68 -1.97 -15.18 -6.11
N LYS A 69 -2.93 -14.28 -6.39
CA LYS A 69 -2.64 -12.98 -7.00
C LYS A 69 -1.80 -12.08 -6.12
N GLY A 70 -2.05 -12.06 -4.81
CA GLY A 70 -1.19 -11.37 -3.85
C GLY A 70 0.25 -11.91 -3.87
N GLY A 71 0.41 -13.23 -3.96
CA GLY A 71 1.71 -13.90 -4.09
C GLY A 71 2.45 -13.52 -5.38
N GLU A 72 1.76 -13.50 -6.53
CA GLU A 72 2.34 -13.06 -7.80
C GLU A 72 2.87 -11.62 -7.71
N VAL A 73 2.12 -10.70 -7.10
CA VAL A 73 2.54 -9.31 -6.89
C VAL A 73 3.76 -9.23 -5.98
N PHE A 74 3.76 -9.98 -4.86
CA PHE A 74 4.89 -10.02 -3.94
C PHE A 74 6.17 -10.52 -4.61
N VAL A 75 6.09 -11.63 -5.36
CA VAL A 75 7.22 -12.14 -6.14
C VAL A 75 7.70 -11.07 -7.13
N GLY A 76 6.79 -10.35 -7.79
CA GLY A 76 7.12 -9.22 -8.65
C GLY A 76 7.94 -8.13 -7.97
N PHE A 77 7.67 -7.82 -6.69
CA PHE A 77 8.50 -6.89 -5.92
C PHE A 77 9.87 -7.47 -5.60
N VAL A 78 9.94 -8.75 -5.18
CA VAL A 78 11.18 -9.45 -4.84
C VAL A 78 12.13 -9.58 -6.04
N THR A 79 11.59 -9.87 -7.24
CA THR A 79 12.39 -9.94 -8.47
C THR A 79 12.58 -8.59 -9.16
N GLY A 80 11.82 -7.58 -8.75
CA GLY A 80 11.77 -6.26 -9.38
C GLY A 80 12.52 -5.21 -8.57
N ILE A 81 11.78 -4.39 -7.84
CA ILE A 81 12.34 -3.18 -7.22
C ILE A 81 13.16 -3.46 -5.97
N ILE A 82 12.87 -4.53 -5.20
CA ILE A 82 13.50 -4.79 -3.90
C ILE A 82 15.04 -4.89 -4.01
N PRO A 83 15.63 -5.66 -4.95
CA PRO A 83 17.08 -5.69 -5.13
C PRO A 83 17.69 -4.31 -5.39
N THR A 84 17.04 -3.50 -6.24
CA THR A 84 17.45 -2.12 -6.51
C THR A 84 17.43 -1.27 -5.24
N LEU A 85 16.41 -1.43 -4.39
CA LEU A 85 16.35 -0.71 -3.12
C LEU A 85 17.48 -1.12 -2.17
N VAL A 86 17.82 -2.41 -2.08
CA VAL A 86 18.94 -2.88 -1.23
C VAL A 86 20.27 -2.28 -1.67
N VAL A 87 20.54 -2.26 -2.98
CA VAL A 87 21.76 -1.63 -3.52
C VAL A 87 21.75 -0.12 -3.27
N LEU A 88 20.61 0.54 -3.49
CA LEU A 88 20.46 1.97 -3.25
C LEU A 88 20.66 2.33 -1.78
N MET A 89 20.09 1.55 -0.85
CA MET A 89 20.32 1.70 0.60
C MET A 89 21.80 1.56 0.94
N THR A 90 22.46 0.53 0.38
CA THR A 90 23.89 0.28 0.64
C THR A 90 24.74 1.46 0.17
N ALA A 91 24.49 1.95 -1.06
CA ALA A 91 25.18 3.12 -1.60
C ALA A 91 24.92 4.37 -0.75
N PHE A 92 23.69 4.55 -0.28
CA PHE A 92 23.33 5.70 0.51
C PHE A 92 23.92 5.68 1.92
N TYR A 93 23.95 4.52 2.58
CA TYR A 93 24.68 4.35 3.85
C TYR A 93 26.18 4.58 3.68
N ALA A 94 26.77 4.18 2.56
CA ALA A 94 28.16 4.51 2.26
C ALA A 94 28.36 6.02 2.10
N LEU A 95 27.47 6.71 1.37
CA LEU A 95 27.52 8.17 1.18
C LEU A 95 27.36 8.92 2.49
N THR A 96 26.40 8.54 3.34
CA THR A 96 26.19 9.20 4.64
C THR A 96 27.36 8.96 5.59
N GLY A 97 27.93 7.75 5.59
CA GLY A 97 29.19 7.46 6.27
C GLY A 97 30.36 8.33 5.80
N MET A 98 30.42 8.64 4.50
CA MET A 98 31.44 9.53 3.92
C MET A 98 31.19 11.03 4.20
N VAL A 99 29.93 11.49 4.24
CA VAL A 99 29.58 12.90 4.53
C VAL A 99 29.93 13.29 5.97
N GLY A 100 29.94 12.30 6.88
CA GLY A 100 30.27 12.47 8.28
C GLY A 100 29.10 13.02 9.10
N GLU A 101 28.80 12.36 10.22
CA GLU A 101 27.73 12.74 11.16
C GLU A 101 27.84 14.20 11.62
N GLU A 102 29.06 14.74 11.73
CA GLU A 102 29.32 16.08 12.25
C GLU A 102 28.71 17.22 11.39
N ARG A 103 28.76 17.09 10.05
CA ARG A 103 28.15 18.09 9.14
C ARG A 103 26.64 18.09 9.22
N VAL A 104 26.08 16.90 9.42
CA VAL A 104 24.65 16.66 9.55
C VAL A 104 24.13 17.22 10.88
N HIS A 105 24.89 17.05 11.97
CA HIS A 105 24.59 17.64 13.28
C HIS A 105 24.58 19.18 13.25
N GLY A 106 25.48 19.81 12.48
CA GLY A 106 25.49 21.27 12.30
C GLY A 106 24.21 21.80 11.64
N ILE A 107 23.71 21.10 10.63
CA ILE A 107 22.45 21.46 9.93
C ILE A 107 21.25 21.24 10.86
N ALA A 108 21.23 20.14 11.62
CA ALA A 108 20.14 19.84 12.56
C ALA A 108 20.01 20.92 13.66
N ARG A 109 21.12 21.39 14.20
CA ARG A 109 21.14 22.45 15.24
C ARG A 109 20.65 23.79 14.72
N SER A 110 20.90 24.09 13.44
CA SER A 110 20.41 25.31 12.78
C SER A 110 18.93 25.20 12.40
N ALA A 111 18.48 24.02 11.96
CA ALA A 111 17.10 23.77 11.54
C ALA A 111 16.11 23.68 12.72
N GLY A 112 16.58 23.50 13.96
CA GLY A 112 15.73 23.48 15.15
C GLY A 112 15.20 24.83 15.62
N LYS A 113 15.58 25.96 15.00
CA LYS A 113 15.31 27.33 15.50
C LYS A 113 13.89 27.83 15.28
N THR A 114 13.21 27.40 14.22
CA THR A 114 11.85 27.88 13.89
C THR A 114 10.90 26.70 13.71
N ALA A 115 9.63 26.85 14.08
CA ALA A 115 8.63 25.77 13.97
C ALA A 115 8.54 25.20 12.54
N LEU A 116 8.62 26.06 11.52
CA LEU A 116 8.63 25.66 10.11
C LEU A 116 9.85 24.81 9.76
N THR A 117 11.05 25.24 10.18
CA THR A 117 12.27 24.50 9.87
C THR A 117 12.35 23.20 10.67
N ARG A 118 11.83 23.18 11.90
CA ARG A 118 11.85 22.03 12.81
C ARG A 118 10.88 20.92 12.41
N TYR A 119 9.71 21.25 11.88
CA TYR A 119 8.67 20.26 11.55
C TYR A 119 8.46 20.02 10.06
N THR A 120 9.20 20.74 9.20
CA THR A 120 9.18 20.51 7.75
C THR A 120 10.58 20.19 7.24
N ILE A 121 11.52 21.12 7.32
CA ILE A 121 12.86 20.94 6.72
C ILE A 121 13.62 19.81 7.42
N LEU A 122 13.67 19.82 8.75
CA LEU A 122 14.42 18.84 9.51
C LEU A 122 13.88 17.41 9.28
N PRO A 123 12.57 17.12 9.36
CA PRO A 123 12.02 15.80 9.01
C PRO A 123 12.31 15.40 7.58
N VAL A 124 12.18 16.30 6.60
CA VAL A 124 12.47 16.01 5.19
C VAL A 124 13.92 15.57 5.02
N LEU A 125 14.86 16.33 5.57
CA LEU A 125 16.28 15.99 5.51
C LEU A 125 16.58 14.68 6.25
N SER A 126 15.99 14.48 7.44
CA SER A 126 16.19 13.25 8.21
C SER A 126 15.69 12.02 7.46
N VAL A 127 14.48 12.09 6.90
CA VAL A 127 13.85 10.99 6.17
C VAL A 127 14.62 10.70 4.88
N PHE A 128 15.00 11.76 4.15
CA PHE A 128 15.75 11.61 2.92
C PHE A 128 17.13 11.01 3.16
N PHE A 129 17.88 11.51 4.16
CA PHE A 129 19.28 11.14 4.41
C PHE A 129 19.53 9.97 5.34
N LEU A 130 18.65 9.71 6.31
CA LEU A 130 18.85 8.60 7.23
C LEU A 130 17.88 7.45 7.02
N THR A 131 16.77 7.66 6.31
CA THR A 131 15.74 6.65 6.05
C THR A 131 15.08 6.12 7.33
N ASN A 132 13.95 5.42 7.24
CA ASN A 132 13.33 4.74 8.38
C ASN A 132 14.18 3.52 8.80
N PRO A 133 14.45 3.25 10.10
CA PRO A 133 14.11 4.02 11.31
C PRO A 133 15.18 5.00 11.78
N MET A 134 16.32 5.08 11.10
CA MET A 134 17.45 5.89 11.55
C MET A 134 17.14 7.39 11.54
N CYS A 135 16.19 7.87 10.73
CA CYS A 135 15.77 9.27 10.67
C CYS A 135 15.29 9.82 12.02
N TYR A 136 14.82 8.98 12.94
CA TYR A 136 14.38 9.41 14.26
C TYR A 136 15.53 9.86 15.16
N THR A 137 16.76 9.43 14.85
CA THR A 137 17.95 9.80 15.65
C THR A 137 18.22 11.30 15.63
N PHE A 138 17.80 12.04 14.59
CA PHE A 138 17.92 13.50 14.58
C PHE A 138 17.12 14.19 15.69
N GLY A 139 16.11 13.52 16.23
CA GLY A 139 15.36 14.02 17.39
C GLY A 139 16.24 14.19 18.63
N SER A 140 17.36 13.49 18.74
CA SER A 140 18.28 13.65 19.88
C SER A 140 18.93 15.03 19.96
N PHE A 141 18.97 15.80 18.85
CA PHE A 141 19.54 17.15 18.81
C PHE A 141 18.55 18.25 19.17
N LEU A 142 17.27 17.91 19.37
CA LEU A 142 16.22 18.85 19.75
C LEU A 142 16.06 18.91 21.28
N GLU A 143 15.59 20.04 21.78
CA GLU A 143 15.13 20.17 23.17
C GLU A 143 13.99 19.17 23.45
N GLU A 144 13.88 18.68 24.69
CA GLU A 144 12.96 17.60 25.06
C GLU A 144 11.52 17.91 24.66
N LYS A 145 11.08 19.16 24.90
CA LYS A 145 9.74 19.66 24.52
C LYS A 145 9.40 19.56 23.03
N HIS A 146 10.39 19.38 22.15
CA HIS A 146 10.20 19.33 20.71
C HIS A 146 10.38 17.94 20.10
N LYS A 147 10.93 16.98 20.85
CA LYS A 147 11.16 15.61 20.37
C LYS A 147 9.88 14.89 19.97
N PRO A 148 8.76 14.95 20.72
CA PRO A 148 7.52 14.28 20.32
C PRO A 148 6.95 14.81 19.00
N ALA A 149 6.99 16.14 18.82
CA ALA A 149 6.50 16.79 17.60
C ALA A 149 7.38 16.48 16.38
N PHE A 150 8.71 16.43 16.57
CA PHE A 150 9.62 15.99 15.51
C PHE A 150 9.38 14.53 15.12
N TYR A 151 9.25 13.63 16.10
CA TYR A 151 8.97 12.22 15.84
C TYR A 151 7.68 12.05 15.04
N ASP A 152 6.59 12.71 15.46
CA ASP A 152 5.30 12.67 14.76
C ASP A 152 5.38 13.21 13.31
N ALA A 153 6.15 14.28 13.09
CA ALA A 153 6.40 14.79 11.75
C ALA A 153 7.23 13.82 10.90
N ALA A 154 8.32 13.25 11.44
CA ALA A 154 9.20 12.33 10.72
C ALA A 154 8.49 11.01 10.37
N VAL A 155 7.82 10.36 11.33
CA VAL A 155 7.10 9.10 11.10
C VAL A 155 5.94 9.28 10.10
N SER A 156 5.35 10.47 10.06
CA SER A 156 4.32 10.78 9.07
C SER A 156 4.91 11.05 7.69
N TYR A 157 6.15 11.55 7.62
CA TYR A 157 6.81 11.86 6.35
C TYR A 157 7.58 10.70 5.71
N VAL A 158 7.80 9.56 6.38
CA VAL A 158 8.49 8.42 5.74
C VAL A 158 7.66 7.72 4.65
N HIS A 159 6.35 7.99 4.56
CA HIS A 159 5.45 7.37 3.57
C HIS A 159 5.15 8.25 2.34
N PRO A 160 4.80 9.56 2.49
CA PRO A 160 4.52 10.45 1.36
C PRO A 160 5.56 10.46 0.22
N PRO A 161 6.88 10.48 0.48
CA PRO A 161 7.88 10.50 -0.57
C PRO A 161 8.15 9.11 -1.19
N LEU A 162 7.56 8.01 -0.71
CA LEU A 162 7.84 6.65 -1.20
C LEU A 162 7.62 6.48 -2.71
N GLY A 163 6.68 7.23 -3.29
CA GLY A 163 6.42 7.19 -4.71
C GLY A 163 7.48 7.84 -5.58
N LEU A 164 8.32 8.69 -4.99
CA LEU A 164 9.42 9.38 -5.68
C LEU A 164 10.78 8.81 -5.27
N PHE A 165 10.93 8.49 -3.98
CA PHE A 165 12.18 8.14 -3.33
C PHE A 165 12.00 6.87 -2.49
N PRO A 166 12.01 5.67 -3.12
CA PRO A 166 11.68 4.45 -2.41
C PRO A 166 12.73 4.01 -1.37
N HIS A 167 13.94 4.58 -1.42
CA HIS A 167 15.00 4.33 -0.44
C HIS A 167 14.73 4.91 0.95
N VAL A 168 13.81 5.88 1.08
CA VAL A 168 13.55 6.54 2.36
C VAL A 168 12.84 5.65 3.37
N ASN A 169 12.08 4.66 2.90
CA ASN A 169 11.40 3.68 3.74
C ASN A 169 11.19 2.35 2.98
N PRO A 170 12.26 1.64 2.66
CA PRO A 170 12.23 0.50 1.75
C PRO A 170 11.54 -0.71 2.39
N GLY A 171 11.61 -0.86 3.71
CA GLY A 171 10.92 -1.92 4.46
C GLY A 171 9.40 -1.83 4.37
N GLU A 172 8.86 -0.62 4.19
CA GLU A 172 7.42 -0.37 4.06
C GLU A 172 7.03 0.07 2.64
N TYR A 173 7.91 -0.15 1.66
CA TYR A 173 7.66 0.25 0.27
C TYR A 173 6.36 -0.35 -0.28
N PHE A 174 5.96 -1.53 0.19
CA PHE A 174 4.71 -2.20 -0.21
C PHE A 174 3.46 -1.32 -0.03
N VAL A 175 3.48 -0.35 0.90
CA VAL A 175 2.37 0.60 1.10
C VAL A 175 2.15 1.45 -0.15
N TRP A 176 3.22 1.95 -0.77
CA TRP A 176 3.14 2.65 -2.05
C TRP A 176 3.12 1.68 -3.24
N GLY A 177 3.92 0.61 -3.20
CA GLY A 177 4.02 -0.38 -4.27
C GLY A 177 2.67 -0.98 -4.64
N GLY A 178 1.82 -1.28 -3.64
CA GLY A 178 0.45 -1.75 -3.87
C GLY A 178 -0.41 -0.72 -4.61
N VAL A 179 -0.33 0.56 -4.22
CA VAL A 179 -1.01 1.67 -4.91
C VAL A 179 -0.47 1.83 -6.33
N LEU A 180 0.84 1.75 -6.53
CA LEU A 180 1.47 1.85 -7.84
C LEU A 180 0.97 0.76 -8.80
N VAL A 181 0.90 -0.50 -8.36
CA VAL A 181 0.37 -1.60 -9.18
C VAL A 181 -1.07 -1.32 -9.60
N ALA A 182 -1.90 -0.84 -8.67
CA ALA A 182 -3.29 -0.47 -8.98
C ALA A 182 -3.38 0.69 -9.98
N LEU A 183 -2.58 1.75 -9.81
CA LEU A 183 -2.56 2.89 -10.72
C LEU A 183 -2.09 2.49 -12.13
N LEU A 184 -1.04 1.68 -12.23
CA LEU A 184 -0.55 1.17 -13.53
C LEU A 184 -1.59 0.31 -14.23
N GLU A 185 -2.39 -0.47 -13.49
CA GLU A 185 -3.49 -1.25 -14.07
C GLU A 185 -4.61 -0.34 -14.61
N LEU A 186 -4.94 0.74 -13.89
CA LEU A 186 -5.91 1.74 -14.36
C LEU A 186 -5.42 2.49 -15.61
N GLU A 187 -4.12 2.79 -15.68
CA GLU A 187 -3.48 3.40 -16.85
C GLU A 187 -3.54 2.47 -18.07
N LYS A 188 -3.23 1.18 -17.89
CA LYS A 188 -3.33 0.17 -18.97
C LYS A 188 -4.75 0.02 -19.51
N LYS A 189 -5.76 0.16 -18.63
CA LYS A 189 -7.18 0.13 -19.00
C LYS A 189 -7.66 1.43 -19.66
N GLY A 190 -6.82 2.47 -19.73
CA GLY A 190 -7.19 3.78 -20.25
C GLY A 190 -8.22 4.52 -19.40
N THR A 191 -8.44 4.09 -18.15
CA THR A 191 -9.39 4.73 -17.22
C THR A 191 -8.84 6.04 -16.67
N VAL A 192 -7.51 6.14 -16.56
CA VAL A 192 -6.79 7.35 -16.16
C VAL A 192 -5.72 7.68 -17.20
N ALA A 193 -5.26 8.93 -17.22
CA ALA A 193 -4.24 9.39 -18.15
C ALA A 193 -2.89 8.65 -17.94
N THR A 194 -2.12 8.48 -19.02
CA THR A 194 -0.77 7.90 -18.94
C THR A 194 0.12 8.75 -18.02
N GLY A 195 0.82 8.09 -17.08
CA GLY A 195 1.68 8.79 -16.12
C GLY A 195 0.94 9.38 -14.92
N TYR A 196 -0.35 9.08 -14.74
CA TYR A 196 -1.12 9.49 -13.56
C TYR A 196 -0.48 9.03 -12.25
N HIS A 197 0.16 7.86 -12.21
CA HIS A 197 0.92 7.38 -11.06
C HIS A 197 2.02 8.35 -10.59
N VAL A 198 2.70 9.03 -11.53
CA VAL A 198 3.72 10.05 -11.22
C VAL A 198 3.07 11.28 -10.60
N GLN A 199 1.94 11.73 -11.17
CA GLN A 199 1.21 12.87 -10.64
C GLN A 199 0.71 12.60 -9.21
N VAL A 200 0.19 11.40 -8.94
CA VAL A 200 -0.22 10.99 -7.59
C VAL A 200 0.99 10.94 -6.65
N ALA A 201 2.14 10.40 -7.09
CA ALA A 201 3.36 10.37 -6.27
C ALA A 201 3.82 11.77 -5.86
N ILE A 202 3.81 12.73 -6.80
CA ILE A 202 4.18 14.12 -6.55
C ILE A 202 3.21 14.76 -5.55
N TRP A 203 1.91 14.63 -5.78
CA TRP A 203 0.90 15.19 -4.86
C TRP A 203 0.97 14.56 -3.49
N TYR A 204 1.20 13.25 -3.41
CA TYR A 204 1.34 12.56 -2.14
C TYR A 204 2.50 13.15 -1.34
N ALA A 205 3.67 13.35 -1.96
CA ALA A 205 4.82 13.98 -1.33
C ALA A 205 4.57 15.43 -0.88
N ILE A 206 3.91 16.24 -1.73
CA ILE A 206 3.60 17.66 -1.42
C ILE A 206 2.56 17.77 -0.30
N VAL A 207 1.47 17.02 -0.36
CA VAL A 207 0.46 17.00 0.70
C VAL A 207 1.07 16.51 2.00
N GLY A 208 1.97 15.53 1.93
CA GLY A 208 2.77 15.08 3.07
C GLY A 208 3.51 16.23 3.76
N LEU A 209 4.17 17.12 3.01
CA LEU A 209 4.89 18.27 3.56
C LEU A 209 3.97 19.22 4.35
N VAL A 210 2.77 19.44 3.83
CA VAL A 210 1.77 20.29 4.48
C VAL A 210 1.26 19.63 5.76
N VAL A 211 0.92 18.34 5.69
CA VAL A 211 0.41 17.57 6.82
C VAL A 211 1.41 17.52 7.98
N ILE A 212 2.70 17.30 7.70
CA ILE A 212 3.72 17.18 8.76
C ILE A 212 3.96 18.49 9.48
N LEU A 213 3.82 19.62 8.78
CA LEU A 213 3.92 20.95 9.39
C LEU A 213 2.78 21.17 10.40
N PHE A 214 1.54 20.92 9.97
CA PHE A 214 0.38 21.06 10.84
C PHE A 214 0.45 20.10 12.03
N LYS A 215 0.81 18.84 11.78
CA LYS A 215 0.99 17.83 12.81
C LYS A 215 2.07 18.21 13.80
N GLY A 216 3.25 18.63 13.36
CA GLY A 216 4.33 19.04 14.26
C GLY A 216 3.92 20.20 15.17
N ILE A 217 3.27 21.24 14.62
CA ILE A 217 2.75 22.37 15.43
C ILE A 217 1.69 21.90 16.43
N LEU A 218 0.74 21.07 15.99
CA LEU A 218 -0.34 20.58 16.83
C LEU A 218 0.18 19.67 17.95
N THR A 219 1.09 18.76 17.62
CA THR A 219 1.69 17.80 18.56
C THR A 219 2.54 18.52 19.60
N GLU A 220 3.28 19.58 19.25
CA GLU A 220 3.98 20.42 20.22
C GLU A 220 2.99 21.05 21.23
N ARG A 221 1.88 21.60 20.74
CA ARG A 221 0.85 22.22 21.60
C ARG A 221 0.20 21.21 22.54
N ILE A 222 -0.17 20.04 22.02
CA ILE A 222 -0.76 18.96 22.82
C ILE A 222 0.23 18.50 23.90
N THR A 223 1.49 18.29 23.51
CA THR A 223 2.57 17.87 24.43
C THR A 223 2.74 18.87 25.57
N ALA A 224 2.78 20.18 25.26
CA ALA A 224 2.90 21.22 26.28
C ALA A 224 1.71 21.26 27.24
N ILE A 225 0.49 21.04 26.74
CA ILE A 225 -0.72 20.95 27.58
C ILE A 225 -0.65 19.74 28.50
N MET A 226 -0.24 18.58 27.98
CA MET A 226 -0.12 17.34 28.76
C MET A 226 0.95 17.45 29.85
N ALA A 227 2.12 18.00 29.53
CA ALA A 227 3.20 18.20 30.49
C ALA A 227 2.77 19.11 31.66
N ARG A 228 2.08 20.23 31.35
CA ARG A 228 1.51 21.12 32.38
C ARG A 228 0.48 20.42 33.27
N ARG A 229 -0.38 19.57 32.70
CA ARG A 229 -1.37 18.80 33.46
C ARG A 229 -0.75 17.74 34.37
N GLN A 230 0.40 17.22 33.99
CA GLN A 230 1.13 16.20 34.74
C GLN A 230 2.19 16.79 35.69
N GLY A 231 2.40 18.11 35.68
CA GLY A 231 3.42 18.77 36.49
C GLY A 231 4.86 18.43 36.06
N ILE A 232 5.07 18.07 34.79
CA ILE A 232 6.37 17.71 34.22
C ILE A 232 6.94 18.91 33.48
N GLU A 233 8.21 19.23 33.73
CA GLU A 233 8.97 20.22 32.96
C GLU A 233 9.73 19.52 31.81
N LEU A 234 9.60 20.04 30.60
CA LEU A 234 10.18 19.52 29.34
C LEU A 234 11.28 20.46 28.82
#